data_AF-A0A919ISJ6-F1
#
_entry.id   AF-A0A919ISJ6-F1
#
_cell.length_a   1.000
_cell.length_b   1.000
_cell.length_c   1.000
_cell.angle_alpha   90.00
_cell.angle_beta   90.00
_cell.angle_gamma   90.00
#
_symmetry.space_group_name_H-M   'P 1'
#
loop_
_entity.id
_entity.type
_entity.pdbx_description
1 polymer ?
#
loop_
_entity_poly.entity_id
_entity_poly.type
_entity_poly.pdbx_seq_one_letter_code
_entity_poly.pdbx_strand_id
1 'polypeptide(L)'
;MRQRPIDPTLSHLLRATAVSHTRVRRLAAIRLIISAVLAAAGLVTVFTGAQPAGALSVTVAVTGVLWALAYSLGLASWADRELRRAALLQESFEVRFFRLPWNCVLTGEEISPEDVRHLSSRYRGEQVRDTYGMPNLPRPFDVLARQQLNLSWGGRVRRRYAQAVMLGLCTWAAVGLITAMIRGSTITELVVQWCVPSLGMFMLGWDTFREQRGIASDRKRVCGLSRTRCLQLAAAGRNPETDRQLCLMARQVQDQLYLSRRRAPRVPSWFFRRYYTQDRSDFDAGLAEVRTELIAGGLHARAPRQRPAP
;
A
#
# COMPACT_ATOMS: atom_id res chain seq x y z
N MET A 1 24.87 -5.08 0.38
CA MET A 1 24.13 -3.81 0.60
C MET A 1 24.89 -2.94 1.60
N ARG A 2 24.62 -1.64 1.63
CA ARG A 2 25.17 -0.70 2.62
C ARG A 2 24.07 -0.23 3.57
N GLN A 3 24.37 -0.16 4.86
CA GLN A 3 23.53 0.54 5.83
C GLN A 3 23.88 2.04 5.81
N ARG A 4 22.91 2.89 5.47
CA ARG A 4 23.04 4.35 5.54
C ARG A 4 22.33 4.83 6.81
N PRO A 5 22.99 5.58 7.70
CA PRO A 5 22.34 6.09 8.90
C PRO A 5 21.20 7.04 8.54
N ILE A 6 20.14 6.99 9.33
CA ILE A 6 18.99 7.87 9.27
C ILE A 6 19.20 8.94 10.34
N ASP A 7 19.20 10.20 9.90
CA ASP A 7 19.28 11.35 10.79
C ASP A 7 18.14 11.31 11.84
N PRO A 8 18.41 11.64 13.12
CA PRO A 8 17.38 11.74 14.15
C PRO A 8 16.16 12.57 13.73
N THR A 9 16.36 13.66 13.00
CA THR A 9 15.27 14.51 12.46
C THR A 9 14.36 13.75 11.50
N LEU A 10 14.93 12.90 10.65
CA LEU A 10 14.18 12.04 9.71
C LEU A 10 13.47 10.89 10.42
N SER A 11 13.97 10.45 11.58
CA SER A 11 13.31 9.43 12.40
C SER A 11 11.93 9.90 12.90
N HIS A 12 11.76 11.21 13.16
CA HIS A 12 10.47 11.79 13.54
C HIS A 12 9.43 11.67 12.42
N LEU A 13 9.84 11.84 11.16
CA LEU A 13 8.95 11.64 10.00
C LEU A 13 8.47 10.19 9.91
N LEU A 14 9.35 9.21 10.14
CA LEU A 14 8.98 7.79 10.15
C LEU A 14 8.01 7.45 11.29
N ARG A 15 8.25 7.99 12.50
CA ARG A 15 7.34 7.83 13.66
C ARG A 15 5.97 8.44 13.38
N ALA A 16 5.94 9.68 12.89
CA ALA A 16 4.70 10.37 12.51
C ALA A 16 3.94 9.60 11.42
N THR A 17 4.66 9.11 10.41
CA THR A 17 4.10 8.26 9.35
C THR A 17 3.45 7.02 9.95
N ALA A 18 4.14 6.31 10.85
CA ALA A 18 3.61 5.12 11.50
C ALA A 18 2.35 5.40 12.35
N VAL A 19 2.24 6.56 12.98
CA VAL A 19 1.03 6.98 13.71
C VAL A 19 -0.16 7.14 12.77
N SER A 20 -0.04 7.94 11.71
CA SER A 20 -1.12 8.05 10.71
C SER A 20 -1.42 6.71 10.05
N HIS A 21 -0.40 5.87 9.84
CA HIS A 21 -0.61 4.52 9.33
C HIS A 21 -1.48 3.67 10.27
N THR A 22 -1.27 3.78 11.57
CA THR A 22 -2.01 3.04 12.59
C THR A 22 -3.45 3.51 12.70
N ARG A 23 -3.71 4.83 12.58
CA ARG A 23 -5.08 5.39 12.56
C ARG A 23 -5.91 4.84 11.41
N VAL A 24 -5.38 4.89 10.18
CA VAL A 24 -6.06 4.32 9.00
C VAL A 24 -6.33 2.82 9.18
N ARG A 25 -5.40 2.07 9.77
CA ARG A 25 -5.60 0.63 10.03
C ARG A 25 -6.70 0.37 11.05
N ARG A 26 -6.76 1.14 12.13
CA ARG A 26 -7.81 1.02 13.15
C ARG A 26 -9.18 1.31 12.55
N LEU A 27 -9.30 2.36 11.75
CA LEU A 27 -10.53 2.70 11.05
C LEU A 27 -11.02 1.59 10.11
N ALA A 28 -10.10 1.03 9.31
CA ALA A 28 -10.41 -0.09 8.43
C ALA A 28 -10.83 -1.34 9.22
N ALA A 29 -10.19 -1.63 10.35
CA ALA A 29 -10.53 -2.75 11.20
C ALA A 29 -11.91 -2.59 11.86
N ILE A 30 -12.22 -1.40 12.40
CA ILE A 30 -13.53 -1.08 12.97
C ILE A 30 -14.63 -1.26 11.92
N ARG A 31 -14.41 -0.75 10.70
CA ARG A 31 -15.32 -0.97 9.57
C ARG A 31 -15.58 -2.44 9.32
N LEU A 32 -14.51 -3.22 9.18
CA LEU A 32 -14.62 -4.64 8.87
C LEU A 32 -15.35 -5.40 9.98
N ILE A 33 -14.99 -5.16 11.24
CA ILE A 33 -15.58 -5.86 12.39
C ILE A 33 -17.06 -5.55 12.52
N ILE A 34 -17.46 -4.27 12.49
CA ILE A 34 -18.88 -3.89 12.64
C ILE A 34 -19.70 -4.41 11.46
N SER A 35 -19.19 -4.27 10.23
CA SER A 35 -19.86 -4.83 9.05
C SER A 35 -19.98 -6.36 9.12
N ALA A 36 -18.97 -7.07 9.61
CA ALA A 36 -19.03 -8.53 9.78
C ALA A 36 -20.03 -8.95 10.85
N VAL A 37 -20.08 -8.25 11.99
CA VAL A 37 -21.05 -8.50 13.06
C VAL A 37 -22.48 -8.27 12.57
N LEU A 38 -22.73 -7.18 11.85
CA LEU A 38 -24.05 -6.88 11.27
C LEU A 38 -24.46 -7.91 10.21
N ALA A 39 -23.52 -8.35 9.36
CA ALA A 39 -23.78 -9.40 8.36
C ALA A 39 -24.10 -10.74 9.04
N ALA A 40 -23.35 -11.13 10.07
CA ALA A 40 -23.62 -12.33 10.85
C ALA A 40 -24.97 -12.26 11.56
N ALA A 41 -25.30 -11.12 12.17
CA ALA A 41 -26.60 -10.90 12.80
C ALA A 41 -27.76 -11.03 11.79
N GLY A 42 -27.62 -10.43 10.61
CA GLY A 42 -28.62 -10.57 9.54
C GLY A 42 -28.77 -12.03 9.09
N LEU A 43 -27.66 -12.76 8.94
CA LEU A 43 -27.70 -14.18 8.58
C LEU A 43 -28.42 -15.02 9.65
N VAL A 44 -28.17 -14.76 10.93
CA VAL A 44 -28.89 -15.41 12.04
C VAL A 44 -30.38 -15.16 11.94
N THR A 45 -30.84 -13.93 11.65
CA THR A 45 -32.28 -13.65 11.51
C THR A 45 -32.95 -14.46 10.41
N VAL A 46 -32.24 -14.72 9.30
CA VAL A 46 -32.74 -15.56 8.21
C VAL A 46 -32.83 -17.02 8.64
N PHE A 47 -31.78 -17.55 9.29
CA PHE A 47 -31.74 -18.96 9.71
C PHE A 47 -32.68 -19.30 10.86
N THR A 48 -32.97 -18.36 11.76
CA THR A 48 -33.92 -18.58 12.86
C THR A 48 -35.38 -18.48 12.41
N GLY A 49 -35.64 -18.24 11.11
CA GLY A 49 -37.00 -18.05 10.59
C GLY A 49 -37.68 -16.81 11.17
N ALA A 50 -36.89 -15.80 11.58
CA ALA A 50 -37.47 -14.59 12.14
C ALA A 50 -38.33 -13.90 11.06
N GLN A 51 -39.53 -13.49 11.45
CA GLN A 51 -40.43 -12.76 10.56
C GLN A 51 -39.67 -11.54 9.98
N PRO A 52 -39.76 -11.26 8.66
CA PRO A 52 -39.06 -10.14 8.02
C PRO A 52 -39.34 -8.78 8.70
N ALA A 53 -40.54 -8.63 9.26
CA ALA A 53 -41.00 -7.45 10.02
C ALA A 53 -40.86 -7.59 11.55
N GLY A 54 -40.16 -8.62 12.03
CA GLY A 54 -39.88 -8.80 13.46
C GLY A 54 -38.92 -7.72 13.97
N ALA A 55 -39.10 -7.32 15.24
CA ALA A 55 -38.31 -6.26 15.86
C ALA A 55 -36.78 -6.45 15.71
N LEU A 56 -36.30 -7.70 15.78
CA LEU A 56 -34.88 -8.04 15.60
C LEU A 56 -34.37 -7.75 14.17
N SER A 57 -35.12 -8.20 13.15
CA SER A 57 -34.80 -7.97 11.72
C SER A 57 -34.74 -6.48 11.40
N VAL A 58 -35.75 -5.73 11.85
CA VAL A 58 -35.81 -4.28 11.67
C VAL A 58 -34.65 -3.58 12.38
N THR A 59 -34.34 -3.98 13.63
CA THR A 59 -33.23 -3.38 14.39
C THR A 59 -31.89 -3.61 13.70
N VAL A 60 -31.61 -4.82 13.21
CA VAL A 60 -30.37 -5.14 12.49
C VAL A 60 -30.27 -4.34 11.20
N ALA A 61 -31.37 -4.25 10.43
CA ALA A 61 -31.40 -3.47 9.19
C ALA A 61 -31.17 -1.97 9.44
N VAL A 62 -31.90 -1.37 10.38
CA VAL A 62 -31.75 0.05 10.74
C VAL A 62 -30.35 0.34 11.26
N THR A 63 -29.81 -0.50 12.15
CA THR A 63 -28.43 -0.36 12.65
C THR A 63 -27.42 -0.47 11.52
N GLY A 64 -27.64 -1.37 10.56
CA GLY A 64 -26.82 -1.49 9.36
C GLY A 64 -26.82 -0.23 8.50
N VAL A 65 -27.99 0.36 8.27
CA VAL A 65 -28.12 1.63 7.53
C VAL A 65 -27.43 2.78 8.27
N LEU A 66 -27.68 2.94 9.57
CA LEU A 66 -27.06 3.97 10.39
C LEU A 66 -25.53 3.83 10.42
N TRP A 67 -25.03 2.59 10.53
CA TRP A 67 -23.60 2.31 10.46
C TRP A 67 -23.01 2.68 9.09
N ALA A 68 -23.67 2.31 8.00
CA ALA A 68 -23.23 2.64 6.65
C ALA A 68 -23.15 4.17 6.44
N LEU A 69 -24.14 4.92 6.93
CA LEU A 69 -24.16 6.39 6.90
C LEU A 69 -23.06 7.01 7.76
N ALA A 70 -22.89 6.56 9.00
CA ALA A 70 -21.84 7.05 9.89
C ALA A 70 -20.45 6.83 9.28
N TYR A 71 -20.26 5.66 8.63
CA TYR A 71 -19.01 5.36 7.96
C TYR A 71 -18.79 6.24 6.73
N SER A 72 -19.78 6.36 5.84
CA SER A 72 -19.65 7.08 4.57
C SER A 72 -19.48 8.60 4.77
N LEU A 73 -20.20 9.20 5.71
CA LEU A 73 -20.21 10.65 5.91
C LEU A 73 -19.02 11.16 6.75
N GLY A 74 -18.52 10.35 7.69
CA GLY A 74 -17.50 10.79 8.64
C GLY A 74 -16.19 10.01 8.60
N LEU A 75 -16.28 8.71 8.92
CA LEU A 75 -15.09 7.86 9.13
C LEU A 75 -14.28 7.67 7.85
N ALA A 76 -14.93 7.57 6.70
CA ALA A 76 -14.27 7.46 5.40
C ALA A 76 -13.43 8.71 5.09
N SER A 77 -13.99 9.90 5.28
CA SER A 77 -13.27 11.17 5.05
C SER A 77 -12.11 11.35 6.04
N TRP A 78 -12.26 10.92 7.29
CA TRP A 78 -11.15 10.93 8.24
C TRP A 78 -10.04 9.93 7.85
N ALA A 79 -10.42 8.73 7.40
CA ALA A 79 -9.46 7.74 6.90
C ALA A 79 -8.67 8.26 5.69
N ASP A 80 -9.34 8.94 4.75
CA ASP A 80 -8.68 9.55 3.58
C ASP A 80 -7.70 10.65 4.00
N ARG A 81 -8.09 11.52 4.94
CA ARG A 81 -7.18 12.55 5.48
C ARG A 81 -5.93 11.95 6.13
N GLU A 82 -6.08 10.92 6.95
CA GLU A 82 -4.93 10.24 7.56
C GLU A 82 -4.08 9.46 6.54
N LEU A 83 -4.70 8.95 5.47
CA LEU A 83 -3.96 8.31 4.37
C LEU A 83 -3.11 9.32 3.60
N ARG A 84 -3.67 10.48 3.27
CA ARG A 84 -2.95 11.59 2.61
C ARG A 84 -1.82 12.10 3.49
N ARG A 85 -2.08 12.33 4.78
CA ARG A 85 -1.05 12.73 5.76
C ARG A 85 0.08 11.72 5.84
N ALA A 86 -0.24 10.42 5.90
CA ALA A 86 0.78 9.37 5.89
C ALA A 86 1.61 9.37 4.59
N ALA A 87 0.97 9.58 3.43
CA ALA A 87 1.68 9.68 2.16
C ALA A 87 2.61 10.90 2.11
N LEU A 88 2.18 12.04 2.64
CA LEU A 88 2.93 13.30 2.66
C LEU A 88 4.12 13.24 3.64
N LEU A 89 3.95 12.63 4.82
CA LEU A 89 5.04 12.39 5.77
C LEU A 89 6.10 11.43 5.19
N GLN A 90 5.64 10.35 4.54
CA GLN A 90 6.56 9.41 3.87
C GLN A 90 7.30 10.09 2.71
N GLU A 91 6.61 10.94 1.94
CA GLU A 91 7.23 11.73 0.87
C GLU A 91 8.31 12.65 1.42
N SER A 92 8.00 13.41 2.48
CA SER A 92 8.94 14.30 3.17
C SER A 92 10.18 13.55 3.67
N PHE A 93 10.01 12.32 4.18
CA PHE A 93 11.13 11.47 4.56
C PHE A 93 11.98 11.07 3.35
N GLU A 94 11.35 10.52 2.30
CA GLU A 94 12.07 9.94 1.16
C GLU A 94 12.79 11.01 0.34
N VAL A 95 12.20 12.17 0.10
CA VAL A 95 12.85 13.26 -0.63
C VAL A 95 14.04 13.84 0.11
N ARG A 96 13.94 14.05 1.43
CA ARG A 96 15.07 14.52 2.24
C ARG A 96 16.16 13.44 2.34
N PHE A 97 15.79 12.19 2.52
CA PHE A 97 16.73 11.06 2.62
C PHE A 97 17.50 10.83 1.30
N PHE A 98 16.79 10.83 0.17
CA PHE A 98 17.36 10.68 -1.18
C PHE A 98 17.91 11.99 -1.77
N ARG A 99 17.73 13.11 -1.07
CA ARG A 99 18.10 14.47 -1.49
C ARG A 99 17.51 14.84 -2.85
N LEU A 100 16.23 14.53 -3.04
CA LEU A 100 15.43 14.88 -4.21
C LEU A 100 14.68 16.20 -3.95
N PRO A 101 14.36 16.98 -5.00
CA PRO A 101 13.57 18.20 -4.83
C PRO A 101 12.14 17.88 -4.35
N TRP A 102 11.58 18.80 -3.57
CA TRP A 102 10.16 18.81 -3.22
C TRP A 102 9.31 19.22 -4.43
N ASN A 103 8.17 18.59 -4.63
CA ASN A 103 7.25 18.88 -5.74
C ASN A 103 5.97 19.54 -5.22
N CYS A 104 6.03 20.84 -4.93
CA CYS A 104 4.90 21.59 -4.35
C CYS A 104 3.63 21.55 -5.20
N VAL A 105 3.76 21.42 -6.53
CA VAL A 105 2.61 21.30 -7.44
C VAL A 105 1.83 20.01 -7.19
N LEU A 106 2.52 18.90 -6.90
CA LEU A 106 1.89 17.60 -6.67
C LEU A 106 1.48 17.38 -5.21
N THR A 107 2.35 17.79 -4.28
CA THR A 107 2.25 17.46 -2.86
C THR A 107 1.61 18.56 -2.03
N GLY A 108 1.61 19.80 -2.52
CA GLY A 108 1.29 20.99 -1.74
C GLY A 108 2.44 21.39 -0.82
N GLU A 109 2.12 22.03 0.30
CA GLU A 109 3.08 22.41 1.32
C GLU A 109 3.61 21.20 2.09
N GLU A 110 4.85 21.30 2.57
CA GLU A 110 5.40 20.33 3.51
C GLU A 110 4.69 20.44 4.86
N ILE A 111 4.57 19.32 5.57
CA ILE A 111 4.01 19.32 6.92
C ILE A 111 4.99 20.05 7.85
N SER A 112 4.46 20.98 8.66
CA SER A 112 5.28 21.77 9.56
C SER A 112 6.08 20.89 10.53
N PRO A 113 7.30 21.29 10.92
CA PRO A 113 8.10 20.56 11.91
C PRO A 113 7.37 20.35 13.24
N GLU A 114 6.56 21.31 13.68
CA GLU A 114 5.75 21.26 14.90
C GLU A 114 4.72 20.11 14.81
N ASP A 115 4.02 20.03 13.69
CA ASP A 115 3.05 18.97 13.41
C ASP A 115 3.72 17.59 13.34
N VAL A 116 4.88 17.50 12.70
CA VAL A 116 5.68 16.26 12.67
C VAL A 116 6.08 15.84 14.08
N ARG A 117 6.52 16.77 14.92
CA ARG A 117 6.95 16.49 16.31
C ARG A 117 5.76 16.08 17.17
N HIS A 118 4.64 16.77 17.05
CA HIS A 118 3.40 16.45 17.75
C HIS A 118 2.83 15.08 17.34
N LEU A 119 2.91 14.71 16.07
CA LEU A 119 2.53 13.35 15.63
C LEU A 119 3.53 12.30 16.09
N SER A 120 4.83 12.59 15.99
CA SER A 120 5.90 11.69 16.42
C SER A 120 5.82 11.37 17.92
N SER A 121 5.39 12.30 18.77
CA SER A 121 5.26 12.07 20.22
C SER A 121 4.14 11.08 20.57
N ARG A 122 3.16 10.92 19.67
CA ARG A 122 2.06 9.94 19.80
C ARG A 122 2.46 8.53 19.35
N TYR A 123 3.70 8.33 18.90
CA TYR A 123 4.20 7.02 18.51
C TYR A 123 4.43 6.14 19.75
N ARG A 124 3.84 4.95 19.74
CA ARG A 124 3.93 3.96 20.84
C ARG A 124 4.46 2.60 20.37
N GLY A 125 5.09 2.55 19.18
CA GLY A 125 5.66 1.32 18.64
C GLY A 125 7.11 1.11 19.08
N GLU A 126 7.69 0.00 18.63
CA GLU A 126 9.11 -0.30 18.79
C GLU A 126 10.01 0.77 18.19
N GLN A 127 11.29 0.78 18.57
CA GLN A 127 12.25 1.73 18.04
C GLN A 127 12.30 1.68 16.51
N VAL A 128 12.07 2.84 15.88
CA VAL A 128 12.22 2.99 14.43
C VAL A 128 13.68 2.72 14.07
N ARG A 129 13.90 1.95 13.01
CA ARG A 129 15.24 1.65 12.50
C ARG A 129 16.03 2.95 12.30
N ASP A 130 17.28 2.91 12.74
CA ASP A 130 18.28 3.97 12.65
C ASP A 130 19.11 3.88 11.36
N THR A 131 19.04 2.76 10.64
CA THR A 131 19.69 2.59 9.34
C THR A 131 18.73 2.21 8.22
N TYR A 132 19.09 2.62 7.01
CA TYR A 132 18.39 2.32 5.77
C TYR A 132 19.31 1.59 4.79
N GLY A 133 18.88 0.41 4.34
CA GLY A 133 19.62 -0.40 3.37
C GLY A 133 19.60 0.22 1.97
N MET A 134 20.78 0.50 1.44
CA MET A 134 20.99 1.03 0.08
C MET A 134 21.87 0.06 -0.74
N PRO A 135 21.62 -0.07 -2.06
CA PRO A 135 22.53 -0.80 -2.93
C PRO A 135 23.88 -0.08 -3.02
N ASN A 136 24.97 -0.83 -3.20
CA ASN A 136 26.31 -0.25 -3.36
C ASN A 136 26.52 0.22 -4.81
N LEU A 137 25.83 1.30 -5.16
CA LEU A 137 25.87 1.94 -6.47
C LEU A 137 26.21 3.43 -6.29
N PRO A 138 26.79 4.09 -7.32
CA PRO A 138 26.92 5.54 -7.30
C PRO A 138 25.55 6.22 -7.31
N ARG A 139 25.44 7.38 -6.68
CA ARG A 139 24.27 8.25 -6.85
C ARG A 139 24.27 8.78 -8.29
N PRO A 140 23.11 8.87 -8.97
CA PRO A 140 21.73 8.57 -8.52
C PRO A 140 21.21 7.15 -8.77
N PHE A 141 22.03 6.22 -9.28
CA PHE A 141 21.62 4.83 -9.52
C PHE A 141 21.19 4.11 -8.25
N ASP A 142 21.80 4.40 -7.11
CA ASP A 142 21.43 3.81 -5.82
C ASP A 142 19.99 4.17 -5.39
N VAL A 143 19.58 5.42 -5.60
CA VAL A 143 18.21 5.89 -5.35
C VAL A 143 17.22 5.19 -6.26
N LEU A 144 17.49 5.16 -7.57
CA LEU A 144 16.59 4.54 -8.56
C LEU A 144 16.45 3.04 -8.33
N ALA A 145 17.54 2.31 -8.10
CA ALA A 145 17.49 0.89 -7.77
C ALA A 145 16.65 0.63 -6.51
N ARG A 146 16.75 1.51 -5.49
CA ARG A 146 15.93 1.41 -4.29
C ARG A 146 14.45 1.68 -4.56
N GLN A 147 14.14 2.67 -5.38
CA GLN A 147 12.76 2.98 -5.77
C GLN A 147 12.15 1.88 -6.64
N GLN A 148 12.90 1.32 -7.60
CA GLN A 148 12.50 0.17 -8.41
C GLN A 148 12.18 -1.05 -7.53
N LEU A 149 12.96 -1.28 -6.48
CA LEU A 149 12.66 -2.31 -5.51
C LEU A 149 11.32 -2.06 -4.79
N ASN A 150 11.08 -0.80 -4.38
CA ASN A 150 9.82 -0.41 -3.75
C ASN A 150 8.63 -0.62 -4.69
N LEU A 151 8.77 -0.21 -5.96
CA LEU A 151 7.75 -0.36 -7.00
C LEU A 151 7.46 -1.83 -7.29
N SER A 152 8.49 -2.63 -7.55
CA SER A 152 8.35 -4.03 -7.95
C SER A 152 7.63 -4.84 -6.88
N TRP A 153 8.08 -4.75 -5.63
CA TRP A 153 7.44 -5.47 -4.54
C TRP A 153 6.10 -4.89 -4.14
N GLY A 154 6.03 -3.57 -4.06
CA GLY A 154 4.77 -2.88 -3.80
C GLY A 154 3.72 -3.20 -4.85
N GLY A 155 4.11 -3.54 -6.09
CA GLY A 155 3.23 -4.05 -7.13
C GLY A 155 2.86 -5.52 -6.92
N ARG A 156 3.84 -6.40 -6.60
CA ARG A 156 3.59 -7.82 -6.33
C ARG A 156 2.59 -8.05 -5.20
N VAL A 157 2.77 -7.39 -4.05
CA VAL A 157 1.87 -7.54 -2.89
C VAL A 157 0.46 -7.12 -3.24
N ARG A 158 0.29 -6.01 -3.96
CA ARG A 158 -1.04 -5.53 -4.40
C ARG A 158 -1.69 -6.46 -5.41
N ARG A 159 -0.92 -7.02 -6.34
CA ARG A 159 -1.41 -8.03 -7.29
C ARG A 159 -1.89 -9.29 -6.59
N ARG A 160 -1.11 -9.81 -5.63
CA ARG A 160 -1.50 -10.96 -4.80
C ARG A 160 -2.76 -10.66 -4.00
N TYR A 161 -2.84 -9.45 -3.41
CA TYR A 161 -4.03 -9.04 -2.66
C TYR A 161 -5.27 -8.92 -3.54
N ALA A 162 -5.15 -8.33 -4.74
CA ALA A 162 -6.24 -8.29 -5.71
C ALA A 162 -6.73 -9.71 -6.06
N GLN A 163 -5.81 -10.63 -6.31
CA GLN A 163 -6.16 -12.04 -6.59
C GLN A 163 -6.86 -12.70 -5.40
N ALA A 164 -6.41 -12.44 -4.17
CA ALA A 164 -7.06 -12.97 -2.97
C ALA A 164 -8.49 -12.43 -2.80
N VAL A 165 -8.71 -11.14 -3.07
CA VAL A 165 -10.06 -10.53 -3.05
C VAL A 165 -10.95 -11.17 -4.12
N MET A 166 -10.44 -11.32 -5.35
CA MET A 166 -11.19 -11.97 -6.44
C MET A 166 -11.55 -13.42 -6.09
N LEU A 167 -10.59 -14.18 -5.56
CA LEU A 167 -10.83 -15.55 -5.12
C LEU A 167 -11.92 -15.59 -4.04
N GLY A 168 -11.86 -14.69 -3.06
CA GLY A 168 -12.90 -14.58 -2.04
C GLY A 168 -14.30 -14.31 -2.62
N LEU A 169 -14.42 -13.41 -3.60
CA LEU A 169 -15.68 -13.15 -4.30
C LEU A 169 -16.19 -14.38 -5.06
N CYS A 170 -15.31 -15.05 -5.80
CA CYS A 170 -15.67 -16.27 -6.53
C CYS A 170 -16.11 -17.39 -5.58
N THR A 171 -15.40 -17.58 -4.47
CA THR A 171 -15.78 -18.55 -3.44
C THR A 171 -17.14 -18.20 -2.83
N TRP A 172 -17.40 -16.92 -2.51
CA TRP A 172 -18.70 -16.49 -1.99
C TRP A 172 -19.85 -16.75 -2.96
N ALA A 173 -19.64 -16.45 -4.25
CA ALA A 173 -20.61 -16.75 -5.30
C ALA A 173 -20.86 -18.27 -5.44
N ALA A 174 -19.80 -19.08 -5.38
CA ALA A 174 -19.90 -20.54 -5.44
C ALA A 174 -20.68 -21.11 -4.25
N VAL A 175 -20.46 -20.59 -3.04
CA VAL A 175 -21.24 -20.98 -1.84
C VAL A 175 -22.72 -20.70 -2.06
N GLY A 176 -23.08 -19.50 -2.51
CA GLY A 176 -24.48 -19.16 -2.80
C GLY A 176 -25.13 -20.09 -3.82
N LEU A 177 -24.40 -20.41 -4.89
CA LEU A 177 -24.87 -21.35 -5.92
C LEU A 177 -25.08 -22.75 -5.35
N ILE A 178 -24.12 -23.29 -4.60
CA ILE A 178 -24.21 -24.62 -3.98
C ILE A 178 -25.39 -24.67 -2.99
N THR A 179 -25.58 -23.63 -2.16
CA THR A 179 -26.71 -23.56 -1.23
C THR A 179 -28.06 -23.49 -1.96
N ALA A 180 -28.15 -22.78 -3.09
CA ALA A 180 -29.37 -22.79 -3.90
C ALA A 180 -29.64 -24.16 -4.53
N MET A 181 -28.61 -24.84 -5.03
CA MET A 181 -28.74 -26.20 -5.60
C MET A 181 -29.22 -27.21 -4.56
N ILE A 182 -28.64 -27.21 -3.35
CA ILE A 182 -29.03 -28.12 -2.27
C ILE A 182 -30.50 -27.91 -1.85
N ARG A 183 -31.00 -26.67 -1.90
CA ARG A 183 -32.39 -26.33 -1.56
C ARG A 183 -33.38 -26.53 -2.72
N GLY A 184 -32.90 -26.84 -3.93
CA GLY A 184 -33.75 -26.85 -5.12
C GLY A 184 -34.34 -25.48 -5.47
N SER A 185 -33.65 -24.39 -5.09
CA SER A 185 -34.14 -23.02 -5.28
C SER A 185 -34.23 -22.63 -6.75
N THR A 186 -35.23 -21.81 -7.08
CA THR A 186 -35.32 -21.17 -8.40
C THR A 186 -34.20 -20.13 -8.59
N ILE A 187 -33.92 -19.75 -9.86
CA ILE A 187 -32.95 -18.68 -10.17
C ILE A 187 -33.38 -17.35 -9.50
N THR A 188 -34.68 -17.06 -9.50
CA THR A 188 -35.26 -15.88 -8.85
C THR A 188 -34.96 -15.87 -7.35
N GLU A 189 -35.12 -17.00 -6.67
CA GLU A 189 -34.78 -17.13 -5.25
C GLU A 189 -33.28 -16.94 -5.00
N LEU A 190 -32.40 -17.51 -5.82
CA LEU A 190 -30.96 -17.28 -5.70
C LEU A 190 -30.62 -15.79 -5.81
N VAL A 191 -31.19 -15.09 -6.79
CA VAL A 191 -30.94 -13.66 -7.00
C VAL A 191 -31.45 -12.84 -5.81
N VAL A 192 -32.70 -13.03 -5.40
CA VAL A 192 -33.33 -12.22 -4.35
C VAL A 192 -32.76 -12.53 -2.97
N GLN A 193 -32.51 -13.81 -2.65
CA GLN A 193 -32.08 -14.23 -1.31
C GLN A 193 -30.56 -14.18 -1.11
N TRP A 194 -29.75 -14.29 -2.17
CA TRP A 194 -28.29 -14.29 -2.06
C TRP A 194 -27.64 -13.08 -2.75
N CYS A 195 -27.94 -12.85 -4.04
CA CYS A 195 -27.25 -11.83 -4.82
C CYS A 195 -27.59 -10.41 -4.35
N VAL A 196 -28.87 -10.11 -4.09
CA VAL A 196 -29.30 -8.78 -3.63
C VAL A 196 -28.69 -8.41 -2.27
N PRO A 197 -28.76 -9.25 -1.22
CA PRO A 197 -28.08 -8.98 0.04
C PRO A 197 -26.55 -8.90 -0.08
N SER A 198 -25.96 -9.68 -1.01
CA SER A 198 -24.51 -9.71 -1.23
C SER A 198 -24.00 -8.59 -2.14
N LEU A 199 -24.88 -7.78 -2.75
CA LEU A 199 -24.50 -6.81 -3.78
C LEU A 199 -23.44 -5.82 -3.28
N GLY A 200 -23.60 -5.31 -2.06
CA GLY A 200 -22.63 -4.40 -1.45
C GLY A 200 -21.24 -5.04 -1.27
N MET A 201 -21.17 -6.33 -0.95
CA MET A 201 -19.91 -7.07 -0.86
C MET A 201 -19.28 -7.24 -2.25
N PHE A 202 -20.07 -7.60 -3.26
CA PHE A 202 -19.60 -7.75 -4.63
C PHE A 202 -19.04 -6.43 -5.18
N MET A 203 -19.77 -5.31 -5.01
CA MET A 203 -19.31 -3.99 -5.45
C MET A 203 -18.02 -3.59 -4.74
N LEU A 204 -17.96 -3.68 -3.41
CA LEU A 204 -16.77 -3.32 -2.64
C LEU A 204 -15.56 -4.19 -3.00
N GLY A 205 -15.77 -5.50 -3.14
CA GLY A 205 -14.71 -6.43 -3.52
C GLY A 205 -14.21 -6.18 -4.94
N TRP A 206 -15.12 -5.90 -5.88
CA TRP A 206 -14.78 -5.60 -7.27
C TRP A 206 -13.99 -4.29 -7.39
N ASP A 207 -14.43 -3.23 -6.72
CA ASP A 207 -13.71 -1.95 -6.67
C ASP A 207 -12.32 -2.13 -6.05
N THR A 208 -12.23 -2.87 -4.94
CA THR A 208 -10.95 -3.20 -4.31
C THR A 208 -10.05 -3.98 -5.27
N PHE A 209 -10.57 -4.98 -5.98
CA PHE A 209 -9.81 -5.74 -6.97
C PHE A 209 -9.28 -4.83 -8.08
N ARG A 210 -10.15 -4.03 -8.72
CA ARG A 210 -9.80 -3.15 -9.83
C ARG A 210 -8.74 -2.14 -9.42
N GLU A 211 -8.92 -1.50 -8.26
CA GLU A 211 -7.99 -0.48 -7.78
C GLU A 211 -6.62 -1.06 -7.44
N GLN A 212 -6.56 -2.16 -6.69
CA GLN A 212 -5.28 -2.80 -6.36
C GLN A 212 -4.56 -3.32 -7.59
N ARG A 213 -5.32 -3.85 -8.57
CA ARG A 213 -4.77 -4.30 -9.85
C ARG A 213 -4.25 -3.13 -10.68
N GLY A 214 -4.98 -2.02 -10.75
CA GLY A 214 -4.55 -0.80 -11.43
C GLY A 214 -3.24 -0.26 -10.86
N ILE A 215 -3.15 -0.11 -9.54
CA ILE A 215 -1.94 0.37 -8.87
C ILE A 215 -0.77 -0.60 -9.08
N ALA A 216 -1.02 -1.92 -9.06
CA ALA A 216 0.02 -2.91 -9.32
C ALA A 216 0.57 -2.79 -10.76
N SER A 217 -0.32 -2.61 -11.74
CA SER A 217 0.05 -2.41 -13.14
C SER A 217 0.85 -1.11 -13.35
N ASP A 218 0.42 0.00 -12.74
CA ASP A 218 1.16 1.27 -12.80
C ASP A 218 2.56 1.15 -12.20
N ARG A 219 2.67 0.53 -11.02
CA ARG A 219 3.98 0.30 -10.39
C ARG A 219 4.88 -0.58 -11.25
N LYS A 220 4.34 -1.63 -11.89
CA LYS A 220 5.09 -2.48 -12.81
C LYS A 220 5.58 -1.68 -14.03
N ARG A 221 4.70 -0.87 -14.62
CA ARG A 221 5.03 -0.01 -15.77
C ARG A 221 6.13 0.99 -15.44
N VAL A 222 5.99 1.74 -14.34
CA VAL A 222 7.01 2.72 -13.90
C VAL A 222 8.33 2.03 -13.57
N CYS A 223 8.29 0.85 -12.93
CA CYS A 223 9.50 0.08 -12.63
C CYS A 223 10.23 -0.35 -13.91
N GLY A 224 9.49 -0.84 -14.91
CA GLY A 224 10.06 -1.24 -16.20
C GLY A 224 10.70 -0.05 -16.93
N LEU A 225 9.97 1.05 -17.07
CA LEU A 225 10.47 2.29 -17.69
C LEU A 225 11.73 2.82 -16.98
N SER A 226 11.70 2.85 -15.64
CA SER A 226 12.84 3.28 -14.82
C SER A 226 14.05 2.36 -15.03
N ARG A 227 13.88 1.03 -15.05
CA ARG A 227 14.97 0.06 -15.26
C ARG A 227 15.58 0.23 -16.65
N THR A 228 14.76 0.27 -17.70
CA THR A 228 15.23 0.44 -19.08
C THR A 228 16.04 1.74 -19.25
N ARG A 229 15.54 2.86 -18.72
CA ARG A 229 16.25 4.14 -18.78
C ARG A 229 17.55 4.12 -17.97
N CYS A 230 17.58 3.46 -16.81
CA CYS A 230 18.81 3.30 -16.03
C CYS A 230 19.88 2.53 -16.82
N LEU A 231 19.51 1.42 -17.47
CA LEU A 231 20.45 0.62 -18.24
C LEU A 231 21.01 1.38 -19.46
N GLN A 232 20.14 2.09 -20.20
CA GLN A 232 20.56 2.93 -21.33
C GLN A 232 21.57 4.00 -20.90
N LEU A 233 21.30 4.67 -19.78
CA LEU A 233 22.15 5.74 -19.27
C LEU A 233 23.42 5.21 -18.58
N ALA A 234 23.41 4.00 -18.05
CA ALA A 234 24.62 3.34 -17.55
C ALA A 234 25.60 3.06 -18.71
N ALA A 235 25.10 2.55 -19.83
CA ALA A 235 25.90 2.27 -21.03
C ALA A 235 26.49 3.53 -21.67
N ALA A 236 25.79 4.67 -21.59
CA ALA A 236 26.27 5.96 -22.08
C ALA A 236 27.43 6.56 -21.26
N GLY A 237 27.78 5.94 -20.13
CA GLY A 237 28.82 6.43 -19.23
C GLY A 237 28.38 7.59 -18.33
N ARG A 238 29.21 7.88 -17.32
CA ARG A 238 28.91 8.91 -16.33
C ARG A 238 29.37 10.27 -16.81
N ASN A 239 28.41 11.18 -16.98
CA ASN A 239 28.65 12.60 -17.20
C ASN A 239 27.58 13.42 -16.45
N PRO A 240 27.75 14.74 -16.28
CA PRO A 240 26.81 15.59 -15.54
C PRO A 240 25.38 15.56 -16.09
N GLU A 241 25.23 15.39 -17.41
CA GLU A 241 23.93 15.33 -18.08
C GLU A 241 23.18 14.03 -17.76
N THR A 242 23.88 12.89 -17.79
CA THR A 242 23.37 11.59 -17.35
C THR A 242 22.90 11.65 -15.90
N ASP A 243 23.69 12.23 -15.00
CA ASP A 243 23.33 12.36 -13.59
C ASP A 243 22.09 13.25 -13.40
N ARG A 244 21.96 14.33 -14.19
CA ARG A 244 20.78 15.22 -14.19
C ARG A 244 19.52 14.47 -14.65
N GLN A 245 19.60 13.73 -15.76
CA GLN A 245 18.48 12.95 -16.29
C GLN A 245 18.02 11.86 -15.31
N LEU A 246 18.96 11.16 -14.67
CA LEU A 246 18.64 10.15 -13.68
C LEU A 246 18.04 10.76 -12.40
N CYS A 247 18.51 11.93 -11.96
CA CYS A 247 17.90 12.64 -10.83
C CYS A 247 16.45 13.08 -11.14
N LEU A 248 16.20 13.57 -12.36
CA LEU A 248 14.84 13.90 -12.82
C LEU A 248 13.95 12.65 -12.84
N MET A 249 14.45 11.52 -13.37
CA MET A 249 13.75 10.25 -13.35
C MET A 249 13.45 9.79 -11.90
N ALA A 250 14.41 9.93 -10.99
CA ALA A 250 14.22 9.55 -9.58
C ALA A 250 13.10 10.36 -8.91
N ARG A 251 13.01 11.66 -9.23
CA ARG A 251 11.90 12.53 -8.79
C ARG A 251 10.56 12.11 -9.39
N GLN A 252 10.51 11.84 -10.70
CA GLN A 252 9.27 11.38 -11.36
C GLN A 252 8.80 10.02 -10.83
N VAL A 253 9.72 9.10 -10.55
CA VAL A 253 9.41 7.82 -9.90
C VAL A 253 8.88 8.06 -8.49
N GLN A 254 9.47 8.98 -7.75
CA GLN A 254 9.01 9.37 -6.41
C GLN A 254 7.59 9.95 -6.43
N ASP A 255 7.27 10.80 -7.42
CA ASP A 255 5.92 11.33 -7.64
C ASP A 255 4.88 10.20 -7.82
N GLN A 256 5.22 9.18 -8.62
CA GLN A 256 4.36 8.01 -8.83
C GLN A 256 4.19 7.18 -7.55
N LEU A 257 5.26 7.05 -6.75
CA LEU A 257 5.18 6.40 -5.44
C LEU A 257 4.23 7.16 -4.50
N TYR A 258 4.34 8.48 -4.42
CA TYR A 258 3.44 9.34 -3.64
C TYR A 258 1.97 9.18 -4.08
N LEU A 259 1.68 9.30 -5.37
CA LEU A 259 0.35 9.11 -5.94
C LEU A 259 -0.23 7.73 -5.59
N SER A 260 0.58 6.67 -5.72
CA SER A 260 0.16 5.31 -5.38
C SER A 260 -0.12 5.09 -3.89
N ARG A 261 0.48 5.90 -3.00
CA ARG A 261 0.25 5.85 -1.55
C ARG A 261 -1.01 6.62 -1.14
N ARG A 262 -1.37 7.66 -1.88
CA ARG A 262 -2.60 8.44 -1.67
C ARG A 262 -3.87 7.70 -2.04
N ARG A 263 -3.84 6.91 -3.11
CA ARG A 263 -5.04 6.26 -3.66
C ARG A 263 -5.49 5.05 -2.86
N ALA A 264 -4.56 4.22 -2.40
CA ALA A 264 -4.94 2.84 -2.13
C ALA A 264 -5.71 2.60 -0.81
N PRO A 265 -6.82 1.83 -0.84
CA PRO A 265 -7.27 1.04 0.30
C PRO A 265 -6.08 0.19 0.76
N ARG A 266 -5.79 0.22 2.05
CA ARG A 266 -4.58 -0.43 2.53
C ARG A 266 -4.75 -1.94 2.48
N VAL A 267 -3.80 -2.61 1.82
CA VAL A 267 -3.56 -4.03 2.01
C VAL A 267 -3.48 -4.28 3.52
N PRO A 268 -4.29 -5.20 4.07
CA PRO A 268 -4.27 -5.48 5.49
C PRO A 268 -2.87 -5.85 5.98
N SER A 269 -2.50 -5.38 7.17
CA SER A 269 -1.13 -5.56 7.68
C SER A 269 -0.74 -7.03 7.87
N TRP A 270 -1.70 -7.91 8.16
CA TRP A 270 -1.46 -9.34 8.23
C TRP A 270 -1.08 -9.93 6.86
N PHE A 271 -1.74 -9.49 5.79
CA PHE A 271 -1.46 -9.91 4.43
C PHE A 271 -0.06 -9.44 4.01
N PHE A 272 0.26 -8.18 4.32
CA PHE A 272 1.59 -7.62 4.08
C PHE A 272 2.69 -8.38 4.83
N ARG A 273 2.49 -8.68 6.12
CA ARG A 273 3.48 -9.41 6.94
C ARG A 273 3.72 -10.83 6.44
N ARG A 274 2.67 -11.52 6.00
CA ARG A 274 2.75 -12.90 5.49
C ARG A 274 3.71 -13.07 4.31
N TYR A 275 3.83 -12.04 3.48
CA TYR A 275 4.74 -12.05 2.31
C TYR A 275 6.04 -11.28 2.55
N TYR A 276 6.11 -10.41 3.55
CA TYR A 276 7.32 -9.62 3.81
C TYR A 276 8.55 -10.47 4.15
N THR A 277 8.40 -11.54 4.93
CA THR A 277 9.52 -12.43 5.30
C THR A 277 10.07 -13.21 4.12
N GLN A 278 9.19 -13.78 3.30
CA GLN A 278 9.54 -14.54 2.10
C GLN A 278 10.09 -13.65 0.99
N ASP A 279 9.50 -12.46 0.78
CA ASP A 279 9.96 -11.53 -0.24
C ASP A 279 11.27 -10.81 0.17
N ARG A 280 11.74 -10.97 1.43
CA ARG A 280 12.96 -10.31 1.90
C ARG A 280 14.23 -10.85 1.25
N SER A 281 14.32 -12.16 1.06
CA SER A 281 15.41 -12.77 0.29
C SER A 281 15.34 -12.34 -1.18
N ASP A 282 14.15 -12.27 -1.76
CA ASP A 282 13.93 -11.84 -3.14
C ASP A 282 14.34 -10.37 -3.36
N PHE A 283 14.24 -9.53 -2.33
CA PHE A 283 14.70 -8.15 -2.40
C PHE A 283 16.22 -8.04 -2.55
N ASP A 284 16.94 -8.84 -1.76
CA ASP A 284 18.38 -8.81 -1.74
C ASP A 284 18.94 -9.41 -3.05
N ALA A 285 18.31 -10.48 -3.53
CA ALA A 285 18.60 -11.06 -4.84
C ALA A 285 18.31 -10.08 -6.00
N GLY A 286 17.14 -9.43 -6.02
CA GLY A 286 16.78 -8.50 -7.08
C GLY A 286 17.68 -7.25 -7.12
N LEU A 287 18.12 -6.74 -5.96
CA LEU A 287 19.11 -5.65 -5.92
C LEU A 287 20.51 -6.10 -6.35
N ALA A 288 20.88 -7.36 -6.10
CA ALA A 288 22.11 -7.93 -6.61
C ALA A 288 22.07 -8.08 -8.13
N GLU A 289 20.95 -8.56 -8.68
CA GLU A 289 20.72 -8.68 -10.14
C GLU A 289 20.83 -7.33 -10.85
N VAL A 290 20.09 -6.30 -10.38
CA VAL A 290 20.18 -4.94 -10.95
C VAL A 290 21.60 -4.39 -10.87
N ARG A 291 22.31 -4.64 -9.77
CA ARG A 291 23.72 -4.25 -9.65
C ARG A 291 24.59 -4.96 -10.69
N THR A 292 24.43 -6.26 -10.86
CA THR A 292 25.19 -7.05 -11.84
C THR A 292 24.91 -6.57 -13.26
N GLU A 293 23.65 -6.31 -13.62
CA GLU A 293 23.28 -5.76 -14.93
C GLU A 293 23.90 -4.38 -15.18
N LEU A 294 23.86 -3.49 -14.19
CA LEU A 294 24.44 -2.16 -14.33
C LEU A 294 25.97 -2.22 -14.47
N ILE A 295 26.64 -3.11 -13.73
CA ILE A 295 28.09 -3.31 -13.84
C ILE A 295 28.45 -3.91 -15.20
N ALA A 296 27.71 -4.93 -15.66
CA ALA A 296 27.88 -5.50 -16.99
C ALA A 296 27.62 -4.46 -18.11
N GLY A 297 26.70 -3.52 -17.87
CA GLY A 297 26.42 -2.38 -18.74
C GLY A 297 27.43 -1.23 -18.64
N GLY A 298 28.60 -1.43 -18.01
CA GLY A 298 29.69 -0.45 -17.98
C GLY A 298 29.75 0.47 -16.75
N LEU A 299 28.86 0.29 -15.76
CA LEU A 299 28.91 1.10 -14.53
C LEU A 299 29.94 0.55 -13.53
N HIS A 300 30.96 1.34 -13.22
CA HIS A 300 31.88 0.99 -12.14
C HIS A 300 31.21 1.06 -10.77
N ALA A 301 31.28 -0.04 -10.02
CA ALA A 301 30.82 -0.07 -8.65
C ALA A 301 31.62 0.91 -7.79
N ARG A 302 30.97 1.51 -6.78
CA ARG A 302 31.67 2.39 -5.84
C ARG A 302 32.64 1.55 -5.00
N ALA A 303 33.89 2.01 -4.88
CA ALA A 303 34.88 1.39 -4.02
C ALA A 303 34.33 1.25 -2.58
N PRO A 304 34.55 0.11 -1.91
CA PRO A 304 34.16 -0.04 -0.51
C PRO A 304 34.87 1.02 0.32
N ARG A 305 34.14 1.73 1.18
CA ARG A 305 34.76 2.63 2.15
C ARG A 305 35.66 1.78 3.05
N GLN A 306 36.97 2.01 3.02
CA GLN A 306 37.86 1.55 4.07
C GLN A 306 37.30 2.06 5.40
N ARG A 307 37.07 1.15 6.36
CA ARG A 307 36.78 1.59 7.73
C ARG A 307 38.00 2.39 8.20
N PRO A 308 37.83 3.56 8.85
CA PRO A 308 38.94 4.16 9.57
C PRO A 308 39.49 3.08 10.52
N ALA A 309 40.80 2.89 10.51
CA ALA A 309 41.49 2.02 11.45
C ALA A 309 41.13 2.48 12.88
N PRO A 310 40.97 1.52 13.82
CA PRO A 310 40.57 1.83 15.20
C PRO A 310 41.55 2.78 15.88
#